data_AF-A0A3S3QNF6-F1
#
_entry.id   AF-A0A3S3QNF6-F1
#
_cell.length_a   1.000
_cell.length_b   1.000
_cell.length_c   1.000
_cell.angle_alpha   90.00
_cell.angle_beta   90.00
_cell.angle_gamma   90.00
#
_symmetry.space_group_name_H-M   'P 1'
#
loop_
_entity.id
_entity.type
_entity.pdbx_description
1 polymer ?
#
loop_
_entity_poly.entity_id
_entity_poly.type
_entity_poly.pdbx_seq_one_letter_code
_entity_poly.pdbx_strand_id
1 'polypeptide(L)'
;MLSRFLPVQSPCSTCNKLKHHVSWCCLSALLSESFTLQPHCEVNILKKILRCIGSVIRFGWKVLITGTALISTILFFAGFGMVLLLFAQQPEVEIENGSALVLAPHGNILEKKSPLDPATHLLHILNGTLQQEEFLLQDIISGIRAAANDKHIKMLVLVPDNLKQAGLNQLQDIGREIDAFKKSGKKVIAYADSLSQGQYYLAARGDEIYLNLWERWTCMGSGSFACTCENCWIS
;
A
#
# COMPACT_ATOMS: atom_id res chain seq x y z
N MET A 1 60.72 1.11 33.23
CA MET A 1 61.55 -0.03 33.69
C MET A 1 60.94 -1.28 33.07
N LEU A 2 61.52 -2.06 32.17
CA LEU A 2 62.91 -2.38 31.86
C LEU A 2 63.16 -2.51 30.33
N SER A 3 64.37 -2.11 29.95
CA SER A 3 65.24 -2.45 28.81
C SER A 3 65.13 -3.87 28.23
N ARG A 4 65.59 -4.27 27.04
CA ARG A 4 66.15 -3.71 25.77
C ARG A 4 66.59 -4.96 24.95
N PHE A 5 66.62 -4.86 23.62
CA PHE A 5 67.34 -5.72 22.63
C PHE A 5 66.79 -7.12 22.19
N LEU A 6 66.13 -7.11 21.01
CA LEU A 6 66.26 -7.94 19.78
C LEU A 6 67.62 -8.66 19.52
N PRO A 7 67.82 -9.59 18.52
CA PRO A 7 66.94 -9.99 17.38
C PRO A 7 66.99 -11.49 16.87
N VAL A 8 66.18 -11.79 15.81
CA VAL A 8 66.51 -12.60 14.58
C VAL A 8 66.51 -14.16 14.70
N GLN A 9 66.01 -15.01 13.79
CA GLN A 9 66.21 -15.13 12.32
C GLN A 9 65.19 -16.10 11.66
N SER A 10 64.79 -15.78 10.42
CA SER A 10 64.10 -16.61 9.42
C SER A 10 65.01 -17.67 8.77
N PRO A 11 64.50 -18.80 8.23
CA PRO A 11 65.31 -19.67 7.38
C PRO A 11 65.42 -19.14 5.94
N CYS A 12 66.64 -19.29 5.43
CA CYS A 12 67.23 -18.60 4.31
C CYS A 12 66.82 -19.08 2.92
N SER A 13 66.69 -18.08 2.05
CA SER A 13 67.16 -18.04 0.67
C SER A 13 68.59 -18.60 0.49
N THR A 14 68.72 -19.53 -0.46
CA THR A 14 69.80 -19.64 -1.46
C THR A 14 71.16 -19.01 -1.14
N CYS A 15 72.09 -19.88 -0.74
CA CYS A 15 73.39 -20.13 -1.36
C CYS A 15 74.27 -18.92 -1.74
N ASN A 16 75.24 -18.58 -0.88
CA ASN A 16 76.49 -17.95 -1.29
C ASN A 16 77.64 -18.41 -0.38
N LYS A 17 78.52 -19.27 -0.90
CA LYS A 17 80.00 -19.17 -0.83
C LYS A 17 80.66 -20.53 -1.16
N LEU A 18 81.33 -20.59 -2.30
CA LEU A 18 82.50 -21.44 -2.47
C LEU A 18 83.69 -20.78 -1.77
N LYS A 19 84.37 -21.50 -0.87
CA LYS A 19 85.81 -21.80 -0.96
C LYS A 19 86.32 -22.55 0.28
N HIS A 20 86.82 -23.76 0.00
CA HIS A 20 87.90 -24.50 0.67
C HIS A 20 87.85 -24.71 2.19
N HIS A 21 87.55 -25.95 2.62
CA HIS A 21 88.58 -26.81 3.23
C HIS A 21 88.14 -28.28 3.23
N VAL A 22 88.89 -29.03 2.42
CA VAL A 22 89.25 -30.46 2.38
C VAL A 22 88.68 -31.41 3.45
N SER A 23 88.30 -32.59 2.94
CA SER A 23 88.48 -33.93 3.54
C SER A 23 87.23 -34.57 4.16
N TRP A 24 87.00 -35.85 3.82
CA TRP A 24 86.06 -36.80 4.44
C TRP A 24 84.66 -37.06 3.84
N CYS A 25 84.47 -36.96 2.53
CA CYS A 25 83.36 -37.69 1.88
C CYS A 25 83.81 -38.44 0.62
N CYS A 26 84.92 -39.19 0.75
CA CYS A 26 85.37 -40.19 -0.22
C CYS A 26 84.92 -41.61 0.20
N LEU A 27 83.76 -41.75 0.86
CA LEU A 27 83.30 -43.03 1.40
C LEU A 27 81.81 -43.31 1.15
N SER A 28 81.32 -42.97 -0.05
CA SER A 28 80.10 -43.57 -0.61
C SER A 28 80.02 -43.42 -2.13
N ALA A 29 81.17 -43.47 -2.79
CA ALA A 29 81.25 -43.73 -4.22
C ALA A 29 80.93 -45.22 -4.46
N LEU A 30 79.63 -45.55 -4.46
CA LEU A 30 79.04 -46.76 -5.02
C LEU A 30 77.53 -46.70 -4.81
N LEU A 31 76.83 -45.99 -5.70
CA LEU A 31 75.50 -46.35 -6.18
C LEU A 31 75.12 -45.40 -7.33
N SER A 32 75.18 -45.96 -8.53
CA SER A 32 74.49 -45.57 -9.76
C SER A 32 74.65 -44.13 -10.25
N GLU A 33 75.58 -43.98 -11.19
CA GLU A 33 75.33 -43.19 -12.39
C GLU A 33 73.96 -43.59 -12.98
N SER A 34 73.02 -42.66 -12.98
CA SER A 34 72.07 -42.53 -14.09
C SER A 34 71.50 -41.11 -14.11
N PHE A 35 71.95 -40.39 -15.14
CA PHE A 35 71.09 -39.63 -16.01
C PHE A 35 70.35 -38.43 -15.41
N THR A 36 71.02 -37.28 -15.56
CA THR A 36 70.40 -35.97 -15.69
C THR A 36 69.27 -35.98 -16.72
N LEU A 37 68.04 -35.69 -16.29
CA LEU A 37 67.04 -35.08 -17.15
C LEU A 37 66.11 -34.18 -16.34
N GLN A 38 66.31 -32.87 -16.49
CA GLN A 38 65.35 -31.84 -16.09
C GLN A 38 64.03 -32.03 -16.86
N PRO A 39 62.87 -31.98 -16.17
CA PRO A 39 61.66 -31.44 -16.77
C PRO A 39 61.34 -30.10 -16.09
N HIS A 40 62.21 -29.11 -16.26
CA HIS A 40 61.80 -27.71 -16.12
C HIS A 40 60.91 -27.30 -17.32
N CYS A 41 59.80 -28.01 -17.56
CA CYS A 41 58.82 -27.61 -18.59
C CYS A 41 57.39 -28.15 -18.44
N GLU A 42 56.97 -28.72 -17.30
CA GLU A 42 55.63 -29.35 -17.20
C GLU A 42 54.62 -28.56 -16.33
N VAL A 43 55.05 -27.93 -15.23
CA VAL A 43 54.12 -27.34 -14.24
C VAL A 43 53.44 -26.02 -14.68
N ASN A 44 53.96 -25.33 -15.71
CA ASN A 44 53.37 -24.07 -16.19
C ASN A 44 52.19 -24.28 -17.14
N ILE A 45 52.12 -25.42 -17.82
CA ILE A 45 51.09 -25.72 -18.82
C ILE A 45 49.81 -26.20 -18.12
N LEU A 46 49.92 -27.14 -17.18
CA LEU A 46 48.77 -27.64 -16.42
C LEU A 46 48.07 -26.54 -15.60
N LYS A 47 48.85 -25.66 -14.95
CA LYS A 47 48.31 -24.49 -14.22
C LYS A 47 47.71 -23.42 -15.13
N LYS A 48 48.14 -23.32 -16.39
CA LYS A 48 47.49 -22.46 -17.40
C LYS A 48 46.17 -23.07 -17.84
N ILE A 49 46.13 -24.37 -18.14
CA ILE A 49 44.92 -25.10 -18.56
C ILE A 49 43.85 -25.08 -17.46
N LEU A 50 44.21 -25.37 -16.21
CA LEU A 50 43.27 -25.32 -15.07
C LEU A 50 42.72 -23.90 -14.83
N ARG A 51 43.55 -22.85 -15.01
CA ARG A 51 43.09 -21.46 -14.95
C ARG A 51 42.19 -21.09 -16.11
N CYS A 52 42.47 -21.58 -17.32
CA CYS A 52 41.61 -21.39 -18.50
C CYS A 52 40.25 -22.06 -18.30
N ILE A 53 40.22 -23.33 -17.87
CA ILE A 53 38.98 -24.07 -17.59
C ILE A 53 38.18 -23.39 -16.47
N GLY A 54 38.83 -23.03 -15.37
CA GLY A 54 38.18 -22.31 -14.26
C GLY A 54 37.72 -20.90 -14.62
N SER A 55 38.30 -20.26 -15.64
CA SER A 55 37.83 -18.98 -16.17
C SER A 55 36.60 -19.17 -17.06
N VAL A 56 36.57 -20.20 -17.90
CA VAL A 56 35.43 -20.52 -18.78
C VAL A 56 34.21 -20.93 -17.95
N ILE A 57 34.39 -21.75 -16.91
CA ILE A 57 33.30 -22.16 -16.01
C ILE A 57 32.75 -20.96 -15.24
N ARG A 58 33.61 -20.10 -14.67
CA ARG A 58 33.16 -18.88 -13.99
C ARG A 58 32.46 -17.90 -14.93
N PHE A 59 32.90 -17.82 -16.18
CA PHE A 59 32.26 -16.99 -17.18
C PHE A 59 30.87 -17.54 -17.55
N GLY A 60 30.75 -18.84 -17.82
CA GLY A 60 29.47 -19.50 -18.07
C GLY A 60 28.48 -19.36 -16.90
N TRP A 61 28.96 -19.51 -15.67
CA TRP A 61 28.15 -19.34 -14.46
C TRP A 61 27.64 -17.90 -14.30
N LYS A 62 28.48 -16.89 -14.58
CA LYS A 62 28.07 -15.48 -14.57
C LYS A 62 27.02 -15.19 -15.65
N VAL A 63 27.21 -15.71 -16.88
CA VAL A 63 26.25 -15.53 -17.98
C VAL A 63 24.89 -16.13 -17.64
N LEU A 64 24.86 -17.32 -17.02
CA LEU A 64 23.60 -17.96 -16.62
C LEU A 64 22.87 -17.15 -15.54
N ILE A 65 23.56 -16.67 -14.50
CA ILE A 65 22.97 -15.83 -13.45
C ILE A 65 22.47 -14.50 -14.00
N THR A 66 23.27 -13.82 -14.82
CA THR A 66 22.87 -12.54 -15.44
C THR A 66 21.70 -12.73 -16.39
N GLY A 67 21.66 -13.83 -17.15
CA GLY A 67 20.52 -14.18 -17.99
C GLY A 67 19.23 -14.36 -17.19
N THR A 68 19.28 -15.15 -16.10
CA THR A 68 18.10 -15.35 -15.23
C THR A 68 17.67 -14.06 -14.53
N ALA A 69 18.62 -13.21 -14.13
CA ALA A 69 18.32 -11.93 -13.50
C ALA A 69 17.64 -10.97 -14.50
N LEU A 70 18.12 -10.90 -15.74
CA LEU A 70 17.51 -10.08 -16.79
C LEU A 70 16.07 -10.53 -17.09
N ILE A 71 15.83 -11.85 -17.20
CA ILE A 71 14.49 -12.39 -17.44
C ILE A 71 13.56 -12.06 -16.26
N SER A 72 14.03 -12.23 -15.02
CA SER A 72 13.25 -11.88 -13.82
C SER A 72 12.94 -10.38 -13.73
N THR A 73 13.88 -9.52 -14.10
CA THR A 73 13.69 -8.07 -14.12
C THR A 73 12.67 -7.66 -15.18
N ILE A 74 12.75 -8.23 -16.39
CA ILE A 74 11.78 -7.98 -17.46
C ILE A 74 10.38 -8.43 -17.03
N LEU A 75 10.26 -9.63 -16.43
CA LEU A 75 8.98 -10.14 -15.93
C LEU A 75 8.38 -9.25 -14.84
N PHE A 76 9.22 -8.75 -13.92
CA PHE A 76 8.80 -7.82 -12.87
C PHE A 76 8.27 -6.50 -13.47
N PHE A 77 9.00 -5.89 -14.41
CA PHE A 77 8.54 -4.65 -15.04
C PHE A 77 7.30 -4.86 -15.92
N ALA A 78 7.17 -6.00 -16.59
CA ALA A 78 5.98 -6.35 -17.37
C ALA A 78 4.76 -6.53 -16.46
N GLY A 79 4.90 -7.26 -15.35
CA GLY A 79 3.83 -7.44 -14.36
C GLY A 79 3.46 -6.14 -13.66
N PHE A 80 4.45 -5.35 -13.24
CA PHE A 80 4.24 -4.04 -12.65
C PHE A 80 3.55 -3.08 -13.63
N GLY A 81 3.96 -3.09 -14.90
CA GLY A 81 3.30 -2.34 -15.96
C GLY A 81 1.85 -2.78 -16.20
N MET A 82 1.58 -4.09 -16.19
CA MET A 82 0.22 -4.62 -16.31
C MET A 82 -0.67 -4.14 -15.15
N VAL A 83 -0.17 -4.22 -13.92
CA VAL A 83 -0.89 -3.74 -12.74
C VAL A 83 -1.13 -2.23 -12.82
N LEU A 84 -0.12 -1.44 -13.23
CA LEU A 84 -0.29 0.00 -13.45
C LEU A 84 -1.31 0.32 -14.54
N LEU A 85 -1.37 -0.46 -15.63
CA LEU A 85 -2.37 -0.29 -16.67
C LEU A 85 -3.79 -0.56 -16.14
N LEU A 86 -3.96 -1.54 -15.25
CA LEU A 86 -5.24 -1.79 -14.59
C LEU A 86 -5.66 -0.62 -13.68
N PHE A 87 -4.71 0.01 -12.98
CA PHE A 87 -5.01 1.21 -12.18
C PHE A 87 -5.15 2.49 -13.01
N ALA A 88 -4.54 2.57 -14.19
CA ALA A 88 -4.68 3.71 -15.10
C ALA A 88 -6.03 3.69 -15.82
N GLN A 89 -6.65 2.52 -15.98
CA GLN A 89 -8.03 2.37 -16.45
C GLN A 89 -9.05 2.67 -15.34
N GLN A 90 -8.85 3.75 -14.58
CA GLN A 90 -9.95 4.29 -13.77
C GLN A 90 -10.99 4.79 -14.79
N PRO A 91 -12.19 4.19 -14.86
CA PRO A 91 -13.23 4.73 -15.70
C PRO A 91 -13.48 6.15 -15.22
N GLU A 92 -13.19 7.14 -16.07
CA GLU A 92 -13.58 8.51 -15.80
C GLU A 92 -15.09 8.50 -15.73
N VAL A 93 -15.62 8.66 -14.51
CA VAL A 93 -17.05 8.73 -14.28
C VAL A 93 -17.49 10.02 -14.95
N GLU A 94 -17.95 9.91 -16.19
CA GLU A 94 -18.51 11.02 -16.94
C GLU A 94 -19.81 11.41 -16.22
N ILE A 95 -19.70 12.37 -15.30
CA ILE A 95 -20.86 12.89 -14.57
C ILE A 95 -21.70 13.66 -15.58
N GLU A 96 -22.81 13.06 -16.01
CA GLU A 96 -23.71 13.69 -16.98
C GLU A 96 -24.25 15.01 -16.43
N ASN A 97 -24.30 16.01 -17.30
CA ASN A 97 -24.70 17.38 -16.98
C ASN A 97 -26.15 17.41 -16.46
N GLY A 98 -26.32 17.67 -15.16
CA GLY A 98 -27.64 17.65 -14.50
C GLY A 98 -27.83 16.54 -13.49
N SER A 99 -26.75 15.87 -13.10
CA SER A 99 -26.75 14.90 -12.01
C SER A 99 -27.23 15.50 -10.68
N ALA A 100 -27.78 14.64 -9.83
CA ALA A 100 -28.19 14.97 -8.46
C ALA A 100 -27.25 14.27 -7.48
N LEU A 101 -26.83 14.99 -6.43
CA LEU A 101 -26.14 14.36 -5.30
C LEU A 101 -27.18 13.69 -4.41
N VAL A 102 -27.14 12.37 -4.30
CA VAL A 102 -27.94 11.64 -3.32
C VAL A 102 -27.15 11.54 -2.01
N LEU A 103 -27.63 12.23 -0.98
CA LEU A 103 -27.09 12.16 0.36
C LEU A 103 -27.96 11.23 1.21
N ALA A 104 -27.52 9.98 1.35
CA ALA A 104 -28.17 8.98 2.18
C ALA A 104 -27.23 8.58 3.34
N PRO A 105 -27.27 9.27 4.49
CA PRO A 105 -26.46 8.88 5.64
C PRO A 105 -27.00 7.56 6.24
N HIS A 106 -26.12 6.57 6.40
CA HIS A 106 -26.46 5.27 6.98
C HIS A 106 -25.84 5.10 8.37
N GLY A 107 -26.58 4.49 9.28
CA GLY A 107 -26.07 4.07 10.59
C GLY A 107 -25.90 5.23 11.58
N ASN A 108 -24.86 5.14 12.43
CA ASN A 108 -24.55 6.17 13.42
C ASN A 108 -23.47 7.09 12.86
N ILE A 109 -23.65 8.40 13.03
CA ILE A 109 -22.63 9.36 12.62
C ILE A 109 -21.56 9.41 13.71
N LEU A 110 -20.32 9.12 13.33
CA LEU A 110 -19.16 9.20 14.23
C LEU A 110 -18.28 10.39 13.83
N GLU A 111 -17.73 11.09 14.82
CA GLU A 111 -16.82 12.23 14.59
C GLU A 111 -15.39 11.77 14.25
N LYS A 112 -15.02 10.56 14.68
CA LYS A 112 -13.72 9.95 14.40
C LYS A 112 -13.95 8.48 14.12
N LYS A 113 -13.29 7.95 13.09
CA LYS A 113 -13.14 6.50 12.92
C LYS A 113 -12.54 5.97 14.21
N SER A 114 -13.13 4.91 14.78
CA SER A 114 -12.54 4.24 15.93
C SER A 114 -11.08 3.90 15.59
N PRO A 115 -10.11 4.16 16.49
CA PRO A 115 -8.73 3.74 16.25
C PRO A 115 -8.71 2.21 16.23
N LEU A 116 -8.90 1.64 15.04
CA LEU A 116 -8.64 0.24 14.81
C LEU A 116 -7.12 0.11 14.87
N ASP A 117 -6.63 -0.62 15.87
CA ASP A 117 -5.26 -1.12 15.88
C ASP A 117 -5.02 -1.81 14.53
N PRO A 118 -3.93 -1.51 13.80
CA PRO A 118 -3.62 -2.18 12.55
C PRO A 118 -3.89 -3.68 12.65
N ALA A 119 -3.52 -4.34 13.75
CA ALA A 119 -3.71 -5.77 14.03
C ALA A 119 -5.17 -6.27 14.04
N THR A 120 -6.14 -5.45 14.47
CA THR A 120 -7.55 -5.88 14.44
C THR A 120 -8.13 -5.84 13.04
N HIS A 121 -7.69 -4.88 12.21
CA HIS A 121 -8.15 -4.76 10.82
C HIS A 121 -7.82 -6.01 9.97
N LEU A 122 -6.61 -6.56 10.06
CA LEU A 122 -6.27 -7.81 9.37
C LEU A 122 -6.95 -9.04 9.95
N LEU A 123 -7.22 -9.09 11.27
CA LEU A 123 -8.06 -10.15 11.85
C LEU A 123 -9.51 -10.08 11.33
N HIS A 124 -10.07 -8.88 11.14
CA HIS A 124 -11.41 -8.70 10.57
C HIS A 124 -11.50 -9.11 9.10
N ILE A 125 -10.47 -8.81 8.30
CA ILE A 125 -10.39 -9.26 6.90
C ILE A 125 -10.34 -10.79 6.83
N LEU A 126 -9.53 -11.43 7.70
CA LEU A 126 -9.40 -12.89 7.74
C LEU A 126 -10.67 -13.58 8.24
N ASN A 127 -11.42 -12.95 9.14
CA ASN A 127 -12.68 -13.47 9.68
C ASN A 127 -13.89 -13.20 8.77
N GLY A 128 -13.71 -12.54 7.62
CA GLY A 128 -14.80 -12.25 6.68
C GLY A 128 -15.88 -11.31 7.22
N THR A 129 -15.62 -10.64 8.35
CA THR A 129 -16.54 -9.65 8.91
C THR A 129 -16.27 -8.31 8.26
N LEU A 130 -17.01 -8.00 7.19
CA LEU A 130 -17.07 -6.64 6.68
C LEU A 130 -17.79 -5.80 7.73
N GLN A 131 -17.03 -4.97 8.45
CA GLN A 131 -17.57 -4.06 9.44
C GLN A 131 -18.59 -3.13 8.77
N GLN A 132 -19.74 -2.99 9.42
CA GLN A 132 -20.81 -2.07 9.04
C GLN A 132 -20.20 -0.71 8.70
N GLU A 133 -20.41 -0.24 7.47
CA GLU A 133 -19.81 0.98 6.96
C GLU A 133 -20.08 2.15 7.92
N GLU A 134 -19.06 2.52 8.70
CA GLU A 134 -19.12 3.68 9.58
C GLU A 134 -19.00 4.92 8.68
N PHE A 135 -20.10 5.65 8.54
CA PHE A 135 -20.10 6.88 7.76
C PHE A 135 -19.50 8.02 8.58
N LEU A 136 -18.37 8.56 8.12
CA LEU A 136 -17.67 9.63 8.82
C LEU A 136 -18.37 10.96 8.54
N LEU A 137 -18.58 11.76 9.59
CA LEU A 137 -19.16 13.11 9.48
C LEU A 137 -18.39 13.98 8.45
N GLN A 138 -17.06 13.87 8.45
CA GLN A 138 -16.20 14.63 7.55
C GLN A 138 -16.42 14.28 6.07
N ASP A 139 -16.75 13.02 5.77
CA ASP A 139 -17.00 12.56 4.40
C ASP A 139 -18.32 13.15 3.88
N ILE A 140 -19.34 13.26 4.74
CA ILE A 140 -20.60 13.96 4.44
C ILE A 140 -20.33 15.44 4.15
N ILE A 141 -19.63 16.13 5.06
CA ILE A 141 -19.35 17.57 4.94
C ILE A 141 -18.55 17.86 3.67
N SER A 142 -17.50 17.08 3.41
CA SER A 142 -16.66 17.26 2.23
C SER A 142 -17.41 16.95 0.94
N GLY A 143 -18.26 15.92 0.93
CA GLY A 143 -19.12 15.58 -0.21
C GLY A 143 -20.11 16.69 -0.55
N ILE A 144 -20.80 17.26 0.45
CA ILE A 144 -21.71 18.39 0.24
C ILE A 144 -20.95 19.61 -0.31
N ARG A 145 -19.76 19.90 0.24
CA ARG A 145 -18.94 21.04 -0.20
C ARG A 145 -18.39 20.87 -1.62
N ALA A 146 -17.97 19.65 -1.98
CA ALA A 146 -17.55 19.34 -3.34
C ALA A 146 -18.73 19.53 -4.29
N ALA A 147 -19.90 19.00 -3.94
CA ALA A 147 -21.10 19.13 -4.74
C ALA A 147 -21.63 20.56 -4.86
N ALA A 148 -21.44 21.40 -3.85
CA ALA A 148 -21.79 22.82 -3.92
C ALA A 148 -20.99 23.54 -5.02
N ASN A 149 -19.71 23.19 -5.18
CA ASN A 149 -18.80 23.83 -6.14
C ASN A 149 -18.81 23.18 -7.55
N ASP A 150 -19.34 21.96 -7.69
CA ASP A 150 -19.41 21.24 -8.95
C ASP A 150 -20.52 21.78 -9.86
N LYS A 151 -20.22 22.15 -11.11
CA LYS A 151 -21.22 22.65 -12.07
C LYS A 151 -22.15 21.56 -12.62
N HIS A 152 -21.73 20.30 -12.59
CA HIS A 152 -22.53 19.18 -13.11
C HIS A 152 -23.69 18.81 -12.17
N ILE A 153 -23.55 19.11 -10.88
CA ILE A 153 -24.55 18.82 -9.84
C ILE A 153 -25.54 19.97 -9.73
N LYS A 154 -26.81 19.74 -10.09
CA LYS A 154 -27.87 20.77 -10.06
C LYS A 154 -28.68 20.79 -8.77
N MET A 155 -28.77 19.66 -8.08
CA MET A 155 -29.59 19.50 -6.88
C MET A 155 -29.02 18.45 -5.94
N LEU A 156 -29.44 18.53 -4.67
CA LEU A 156 -29.14 17.54 -3.64
C LEU A 156 -30.44 16.86 -3.22
N VAL A 157 -30.45 15.53 -3.23
CA VAL A 157 -31.54 14.69 -2.71
C VAL A 157 -31.11 14.12 -1.37
N LEU A 158 -31.75 14.55 -0.29
CA LEU A 158 -31.48 14.09 1.06
C LEU A 158 -32.43 12.92 1.40
N VAL A 159 -31.86 11.76 1.74
CA VAL A 159 -32.60 10.55 2.12
C VAL A 159 -32.16 10.11 3.52
N PRO A 160 -32.77 10.64 4.60
CA PRO A 160 -32.29 10.43 5.96
C PRO A 160 -32.79 9.13 6.61
N ASP A 161 -33.56 8.29 5.92
CA ASP A 161 -34.24 7.12 6.50
C ASP A 161 -33.31 6.15 7.24
N ASN A 162 -32.10 5.95 6.71
CA ASN A 162 -31.13 5.02 7.27
C ASN A 162 -30.28 5.60 8.41
N LEU A 163 -30.51 6.87 8.78
CA LEU A 163 -29.82 7.52 9.88
C LEU A 163 -30.39 7.01 11.20
N LYS A 164 -29.58 6.30 12.00
CA LYS A 164 -30.01 5.74 13.29
C LYS A 164 -29.87 6.73 14.43
N GLN A 165 -28.63 7.13 14.73
CA GLN A 165 -28.32 8.12 15.78
C GLN A 165 -27.28 9.13 15.28
N ALA A 166 -27.56 10.40 15.54
CA ALA A 166 -26.63 11.50 15.32
C ALA A 166 -26.72 12.47 16.52
N GLY A 167 -25.57 12.93 16.99
CA GLY A 167 -25.50 13.97 18.00
C GLY A 167 -25.99 15.31 17.45
N LEU A 168 -26.53 16.17 18.32
CA LEU A 168 -27.02 17.49 17.93
C LEU A 168 -25.95 18.33 17.21
N ASN A 169 -24.70 18.27 17.68
CA ASN A 169 -23.59 18.98 17.04
C ASN A 169 -23.35 18.50 15.61
N GLN A 170 -23.39 17.18 15.38
CA GLN A 170 -23.20 16.59 14.06
C GLN A 170 -24.34 16.98 13.11
N LEU A 171 -25.58 16.95 13.62
CA LEU A 171 -26.75 17.42 12.88
C LEU A 171 -26.64 18.91 12.52
N GLN A 172 -26.16 19.75 13.44
CA GLN A 172 -25.91 21.17 13.19
C GLN A 172 -24.84 21.40 12.13
N ASP A 173 -23.75 20.65 12.18
CA ASP A 173 -22.66 20.75 11.21
C ASP A 173 -23.12 20.35 9.80
N ILE A 174 -23.82 19.22 9.66
CA ILE A 174 -24.41 18.80 8.39
C ILE A 174 -25.42 19.84 7.91
N GLY A 175 -26.29 20.30 8.82
CA GLY A 175 -27.29 21.30 8.51
C GLY A 175 -26.69 22.61 7.98
N ARG A 176 -25.59 23.08 8.56
CA ARG A 176 -24.88 24.27 8.09
C ARG A 176 -24.35 24.10 6.67
N GLU A 177 -23.83 22.93 6.33
CA GLU A 177 -23.35 22.67 4.96
C GLU A 177 -24.50 22.52 3.97
N ILE A 178 -25.66 21.97 4.38
CA ILE A 178 -26.89 21.99 3.57
C ILE A 178 -27.32 23.44 3.31
N ASP A 179 -27.34 24.29 4.33
CA ASP A 179 -27.67 25.71 4.19
C ASP A 179 -26.67 26.44 3.27
N ALA A 180 -25.39 26.09 3.33
CA ALA A 180 -24.36 26.60 2.42
C ALA A 180 -24.57 26.11 0.97
N PHE A 181 -24.96 24.85 0.77
CA PHE A 181 -25.31 24.31 -0.53
C PHE A 181 -26.49 25.07 -1.14
N LYS A 182 -27.53 25.38 -0.35
CA LYS A 182 -28.66 26.20 -0.81
C LYS A 182 -28.24 27.61 -1.21
N LYS A 183 -27.32 28.24 -0.46
CA LYS A 183 -26.75 29.55 -0.80
C LYS A 183 -26.00 29.56 -2.13
N SER A 184 -25.56 28.41 -2.65
CA SER A 184 -24.98 28.30 -4.00
C SER A 184 -26.03 28.42 -5.13
N GLY A 185 -27.32 28.52 -4.80
CA GLY A 185 -28.41 28.64 -5.76
C GLY A 185 -28.98 27.31 -6.25
N LYS A 186 -28.56 26.19 -5.65
CA LYS A 186 -29.01 24.83 -5.96
C LYS A 186 -30.12 24.38 -5.03
N LYS A 187 -31.07 23.61 -5.55
CA LYS A 187 -32.19 23.09 -4.77
C LYS A 187 -31.79 21.90 -3.91
N VAL A 188 -32.39 21.80 -2.72
CA VAL A 188 -32.30 20.63 -1.84
C VAL A 188 -33.68 20.01 -1.67
N ILE A 189 -33.84 18.75 -2.05
CA ILE A 189 -35.08 18.01 -1.90
C ILE A 189 -34.86 16.91 -0.86
N ALA A 190 -35.69 16.84 0.16
CA ALA A 190 -35.69 15.75 1.12
C ALA A 190 -36.76 14.73 0.75
N TYR A 191 -36.40 13.45 0.73
CA TYR A 191 -37.33 12.33 0.56
C TYR A 191 -37.15 11.37 1.74
N ALA A 192 -38.24 10.98 2.39
CA ALA A 192 -38.21 10.04 3.49
C ALA A 192 -39.48 9.20 3.54
N ASP A 193 -39.35 7.95 3.99
CA ASP A 193 -40.50 7.11 4.33
C ASP A 193 -40.99 7.40 5.76
N SER A 194 -40.06 7.65 6.68
CA SER A 194 -40.36 8.08 8.05
C SER A 194 -39.29 9.00 8.61
N LEU A 195 -39.67 9.90 9.53
CA LEU A 195 -38.75 10.87 10.11
C LEU A 195 -38.77 10.81 11.64
N SER A 196 -37.64 10.39 12.21
CA SER A 196 -37.31 10.62 13.62
C SER A 196 -36.94 12.09 13.87
N GLN A 197 -36.81 12.51 15.13
CA GLN A 197 -36.48 13.91 15.47
C GLN A 197 -35.20 14.42 14.79
N GLY A 198 -34.14 13.60 14.75
CA GLY A 198 -32.88 13.96 14.10
C GLY A 198 -32.98 14.00 12.57
N GLN A 199 -33.72 13.04 11.99
CA GLN A 199 -33.96 12.99 10.54
C GLN A 199 -34.81 14.19 10.09
N TYR A 200 -35.85 14.54 10.86
CA TYR A 200 -36.68 15.72 10.64
C TYR A 200 -35.86 17.02 10.70
N TYR A 201 -34.90 17.12 11.62
CA TYR A 201 -34.02 18.28 11.73
C TYR A 201 -33.20 18.54 10.45
N LEU A 202 -32.76 17.48 9.76
CA LEU A 202 -32.07 17.60 8.48
C LEU A 202 -33.06 17.85 7.34
N ALA A 203 -34.15 17.09 7.28
CA ALA A 203 -35.18 17.22 6.24
C ALA A 203 -35.78 18.64 6.21
N ALA A 204 -35.99 19.25 7.39
CA ALA A 204 -36.52 20.61 7.53
C ALA A 204 -35.63 21.72 6.94
N ARG A 205 -34.36 21.42 6.61
CA ARG A 205 -33.49 22.36 5.88
C ARG A 205 -33.65 22.29 4.37
N GLY A 206 -34.26 21.23 3.85
CA GLY A 206 -34.61 21.11 2.44
C GLY A 206 -35.53 22.24 2.00
N ASP A 207 -35.53 22.51 0.69
CA ASP A 207 -36.53 23.40 0.07
C ASP A 207 -37.89 22.70 -0.04
N GLU A 208 -37.88 21.39 -0.28
CA GLU A 208 -39.06 20.55 -0.44
C GLU A 208 -38.88 19.26 0.38
N ILE A 209 -39.96 18.77 0.99
CA ILE A 209 -39.96 17.52 1.77
C ILE A 209 -41.07 16.62 1.23
N TYR A 210 -40.68 15.47 0.68
CA TYR A 210 -41.56 14.41 0.22
C TYR A 210 -41.59 13.29 1.25
N LEU A 211 -42.79 12.94 1.71
CA LEU A 211 -43.01 11.85 2.64
C LEU A 211 -43.83 10.77 1.95
N ASN A 212 -43.34 9.53 2.01
CA ASN A 212 -44.13 8.40 1.57
C ASN A 212 -45.26 8.13 2.57
N LEU A 213 -46.50 8.12 2.08
CA LEU A 213 -47.69 7.99 2.92
C LEU A 213 -48.10 6.54 3.18
N TRP A 214 -47.48 5.55 2.54
CA TRP A 214 -47.91 4.15 2.64
C TRP A 214 -47.58 3.48 3.98
N GLU A 215 -46.52 3.89 4.68
CA GLU A 215 -46.13 3.30 5.97
C GLU A 215 -46.84 3.92 7.20
N ARG A 216 -47.65 4.97 7.03
CA ARG A 216 -48.25 5.75 8.13
C ARG A 216 -49.58 5.20 8.68
N TRP A 217 -49.80 3.89 8.63
CA TRP A 217 -51.01 3.24 9.21
C TRP A 217 -50.76 2.51 10.53
N THR A 218 -49.53 2.44 11.04
CA THR A 218 -49.24 1.96 12.40
C THR A 218 -49.16 3.13 13.37
N CYS A 219 -50.32 3.74 13.67
CA CYS A 219 -50.48 4.58 14.85
C CYS A 219 -50.37 3.70 16.11
N MET A 220 -49.16 3.47 16.60
CA MET A 220 -48.95 2.99 17.96
C MET A 220 -48.76 4.19 18.89
N GLY A 221 -49.74 4.37 19.78
CA GLY A 221 -49.73 5.40 20.80
C GLY A 221 -48.65 5.16 21.84
N SER A 222 -47.87 6.21 22.09
CA SER A 222 -47.32 6.62 23.38
C SER A 222 -46.25 7.69 23.12
N GLY A 223 -46.69 8.94 22.99
CA GLY A 223 -45.86 10.13 23.17
C GLY A 223 -44.64 10.27 22.26
N SER A 224 -44.82 10.74 21.03
CA SER A 224 -43.82 11.47 20.25
C SER A 224 -44.53 12.18 19.09
N PHE A 225 -44.17 13.44 18.85
CA PHE A 225 -44.90 14.43 18.03
C PHE A 225 -45.27 13.91 16.64
N ALA A 226 -46.57 13.84 16.35
CA ALA A 226 -47.10 13.64 15.02
C ALA A 226 -47.00 14.96 14.24
N CYS A 227 -46.11 15.03 13.24
CA CYS A 227 -46.19 16.09 12.25
C CYS A 227 -47.29 15.73 11.25
N THR A 228 -48.51 16.22 11.51
CA THR A 228 -49.55 16.32 10.48
C THR A 228 -49.12 17.37 9.48
N CYS A 229 -48.66 16.93 8.31
CA CYS A 229 -48.41 17.81 7.17
C CYS A 229 -49.77 18.22 6.58
N GLU A 230 -50.18 19.48 6.80
CA GLU A 230 -51.40 20.06 6.22
C GLU A 230 -51.24 20.45 4.74
N ASN A 231 -50.02 20.44 4.19
CA ASN A 231 -49.76 20.82 2.80
C ASN A 231 -48.83 19.82 2.11
N CYS A 232 -49.37 18.64 1.82
CA CYS A 232 -48.75 17.72 0.86
C CYS A 232 -49.13 18.18 -0.54
N TRP A 233 -48.32 19.07 -1.13
CA TRP A 233 -48.48 19.48 -2.52
C TRP A 233 -47.95 18.36 -3.42
N ILE A 234 -48.88 17.62 -4.01
CA ILE A 234 -48.64 16.88 -5.25
C ILE A 234 -48.77 17.91 -6.37
N SER A 235 -47.64 18.25 -7.00
CA SER A 235 -47.60 18.85 -8.34
C SER A 235 -46.39 18.35 -9.09
#